data_AF-A0A940VKT0-F1
#
_entry.id   AF-A0A940VKT0-F1
#
_cell.length_a   1.000
_cell.length_b   1.000
_cell.length_c   1.000
_cell.angle_alpha   90.00
_cell.angle_beta   90.00
_cell.angle_gamma   90.00
#
_symmetry.space_group_name_H-M   'P 1'
#
loop_
_entity.id
_entity.type
_entity.pdbx_description
1 polymer ?
#
loop_
_entity_poly.entity_id
_entity_poly.type
_entity_poly.pdbx_seq_one_letter_code
_entity_poly.pdbx_strand_id
1 'polypeptide(L)'
;MPHDRSTPTRRDFLKTASTGLAVGLVGRAVPAMAAPDYDLAVVSGDPAAATRKAVEALGGMSRFVGKGNRVVLKPNMSFASGPDRASNTHP
;
A
#
# COMPACT_ATOMS: atom_id res chain seq x y z
N MET A 1 42.28 -1.89 -32.02
CA MET A 1 40.95 -1.40 -31.58
C MET A 1 41.00 -1.20 -30.07
N PRO A 2 40.97 0.04 -29.55
CA PRO A 2 40.99 0.26 -28.12
C PRO A 2 39.66 -0.18 -27.50
N HIS A 3 39.72 -0.94 -26.42
CA HIS A 3 38.54 -1.38 -25.67
C HIS A 3 37.80 -0.17 -25.08
N ASP A 4 36.51 -0.07 -25.37
CA ASP A 4 35.59 0.89 -24.79
C ASP A 4 35.52 0.69 -23.27
N ARG A 5 36.02 1.67 -22.50
CA ARG A 5 36.07 1.66 -21.03
C ARG A 5 34.78 2.16 -20.38
N SER A 6 33.71 2.39 -21.15
CA SER A 6 32.45 2.93 -20.62
C SER A 6 31.52 1.87 -20.01
N THR A 7 31.78 0.58 -20.28
CA THR A 7 30.97 -0.52 -19.74
C THR A 7 31.68 -1.19 -18.55
N PRO A 8 31.07 -1.19 -17.35
CA PRO A 8 31.65 -1.84 -16.17
C PRO A 8 31.86 -3.33 -16.42
N THR A 9 33.03 -3.85 -16.07
CA THR A 9 33.27 -5.29 -16.16
C THR A 9 32.60 -6.04 -15.00
N ARG A 10 32.47 -7.37 -15.11
CA ARG A 10 32.02 -8.23 -14.00
C ARG A 10 32.84 -8.00 -12.71
N ARG A 11 34.15 -7.72 -12.84
CA ARG A 11 35.03 -7.44 -11.70
C ARG A 11 34.69 -6.10 -11.05
N ASP A 12 34.37 -5.09 -11.85
CA ASP A 12 33.97 -3.78 -11.35
C ASP A 12 32.63 -3.86 -10.63
N PHE A 13 31.67 -4.61 -11.18
CA PHE A 13 30.41 -4.92 -10.51
C PHE A 13 30.62 -5.59 -9.14
N LEU A 14 31.45 -6.63 -9.07
CA LEU A 14 31.73 -7.34 -7.81
C LEU A 14 32.41 -6.44 -6.76
N LYS A 15 33.30 -5.53 -7.17
CA LYS A 15 33.93 -4.55 -6.28
C LYS A 15 32.92 -3.53 -5.74
N THR A 16 32.03 -3.04 -6.60
CA THR A 16 30.98 -2.10 -6.20
C THR A 16 29.98 -2.76 -5.24
N ALA A 17 29.53 -3.98 -5.53
CA ALA A 17 28.61 -4.73 -4.68
C ALA A 17 29.21 -5.07 -3.30
N SER A 18 30.48 -5.50 -3.25
CA SER A 18 31.18 -5.77 -2.00
C SER A 18 31.42 -4.52 -1.16
N THR A 19 31.72 -3.37 -1.80
CA THR A 19 31.81 -2.07 -1.11
C THR A 19 30.47 -1.66 -0.50
N GLY A 20 29.36 -1.81 -1.24
CA GLY A 20 28.01 -1.54 -0.74
C GLY A 20 27.62 -2.43 0.45
N LEU A 21 28.00 -3.71 0.42
CA LEU A 21 27.76 -4.64 1.53
C LEU A 21 28.58 -4.27 2.78
N ALA A 22 29.85 -3.89 2.59
CA ALA A 22 30.72 -3.45 3.69
C ALA A 22 30.18 -2.18 4.37
N VAL A 23 29.67 -1.21 3.60
CA VAL A 23 29.00 -0.02 4.14
C VAL A 23 27.74 -0.38 4.92
N GLY A 24 26.95 -1.36 4.45
CA GLY A 24 25.78 -1.86 5.16
C GLY A 24 26.11 -2.59 6.47
N LEU A 25 27.22 -3.35 6.51
CA LEU A 25 27.66 -4.09 7.70
C LEU A 25 28.33 -3.20 8.77
N VAL A 26 28.86 -2.04 8.41
CA VAL A 26 29.44 -1.04 9.35
C VAL A 26 28.35 -0.28 10.14
N GLY A 27 27.07 -0.65 9.98
CA GLY A 27 26.01 -0.20 10.89
C GLY A 27 25.59 1.25 10.69
N ARG A 28 25.82 1.83 9.51
CA ARG A 28 25.22 3.13 9.19
C ARG A 28 23.72 2.89 9.02
N ALA A 29 22.95 3.25 10.05
CA ALA A 29 21.50 3.17 10.06
C ALA A 29 20.97 3.80 8.77
N VAL A 30 20.42 2.97 7.89
CA VAL A 30 19.52 3.45 6.85
C VAL A 30 18.32 3.96 7.64
N PRO A 31 17.97 5.26 7.56
CA PRO A 31 16.79 5.75 8.26
C PRO A 31 15.60 4.92 7.78
N ALA A 32 15.04 4.11 8.66
CA ALA A 32 13.79 3.44 8.40
C ALA A 32 12.77 4.55 8.19
N MET A 33 12.17 4.59 7.00
CA MET A 33 11.05 5.49 6.77
C MET A 33 9.94 5.01 7.69
N ALA A 34 9.61 5.83 8.69
CA ALA A 34 8.47 5.56 9.55
C ALA A 34 7.25 5.40 8.64
N ALA A 35 6.53 4.29 8.81
CA ALA A 35 5.27 4.13 8.12
C ALA A 35 4.36 5.30 8.53
N PRO A 36 3.59 5.88 7.59
CA PRO A 36 2.63 6.92 7.95
C PRO A 36 1.60 6.34 8.94
N ASP A 37 1.18 7.18 9.89
CA ASP A 37 0.09 6.86 10.80
C ASP A 37 -1.23 6.81 10.02
N TYR A 38 -2.03 5.76 10.25
CA TYR A 38 -3.33 5.57 9.62
C TYR A 38 -4.44 5.50 10.67
N ASP A 39 -5.59 6.12 10.37
CA ASP A 39 -6.80 5.96 11.16
C ASP A 39 -7.45 4.58 10.88
N LEU A 40 -7.77 3.83 11.94
CA LEU A 40 -8.45 2.53 11.86
C LEU A 40 -9.67 2.52 12.80
N ALA A 41 -10.84 2.20 12.25
CA ALA A 41 -12.07 1.99 13.01
C ALA A 41 -12.59 0.55 12.79
N VAL A 42 -12.88 -0.16 13.88
CA VAL A 42 -13.41 -1.52 13.86
C VAL A 42 -14.77 -1.54 14.57
N VAL A 43 -15.81 -1.99 13.88
CA VAL A 43 -17.18 -2.10 14.40
C VAL A 43 -17.76 -3.44 13.99
N SER A 44 -18.51 -4.08 14.89
CA SER A 44 -19.20 -5.35 14.65
C SER A 44 -20.71 -5.19 14.86
N GLY A 45 -21.51 -6.02 14.18
CA GLY A 45 -22.97 -6.02 14.28
C GLY A 45 -23.65 -6.12 12.92
N ASP A 46 -24.92 -5.68 12.86
CA ASP A 46 -25.67 -5.56 11.60
C ASP A 46 -24.87 -4.80 10.53
N PRO A 47 -24.74 -5.30 9.28
CA PRO A 47 -23.85 -4.70 8.29
C PRO A 47 -24.12 -3.22 8.01
N ALA A 48 -25.39 -2.82 7.91
CA ALA A 48 -25.75 -1.44 7.58
C ALA A 48 -25.49 -0.50 8.76
N ALA A 49 -25.86 -0.92 9.98
CA ALA A 49 -25.59 -0.14 11.19
C ALA A 49 -24.09 -0.06 11.51
N ALA A 50 -23.36 -1.17 11.38
CA ALA A 50 -21.92 -1.23 11.61
C ALA A 50 -21.14 -0.35 10.62
N THR A 51 -21.51 -0.39 9.33
CA THR A 51 -20.88 0.46 8.30
C THR A 51 -21.05 1.94 8.61
N ARG A 52 -22.26 2.38 9.00
CA ARG A 52 -22.51 3.78 9.38
C ARG A 52 -21.64 4.21 10.56
N LYS A 53 -21.62 3.42 11.63
CA LYS A 53 -20.80 3.70 12.82
C LYS A 53 -19.30 3.74 12.54
N ALA A 54 -18.80 2.83 11.70
CA ALA A 54 -17.39 2.81 11.33
C ALA A 54 -16.99 4.08 10.56
N VAL A 55 -17.83 4.53 9.62
CA VAL A 55 -17.63 5.79 8.89
C VAL A 55 -17.71 7.01 9.81
N GLU A 56 -18.67 7.03 10.74
CA GLU A 56 -18.80 8.09 11.75
C GLU A 56 -17.55 8.19 12.64
N ALA A 57 -17.02 7.05 13.10
CA ALA A 57 -15.79 6.99 13.89
C ALA A 57 -14.56 7.53 13.15
N LEU A 58 -14.55 7.45 11.81
CA LEU A 58 -13.52 8.04 10.96
C LEU A 58 -13.74 9.54 10.68
N GLY A 59 -14.75 10.18 11.29
CA GLY A 59 -15.07 11.60 11.09
C GLY A 59 -16.19 11.88 10.08
N GLY A 60 -16.91 10.84 9.65
CA GLY A 60 -18.08 10.94 8.78
C GLY A 60 -17.76 11.13 7.30
N MET A 61 -18.79 10.99 6.46
CA MET A 61 -18.63 11.04 5.00
C MET A 61 -18.16 12.40 4.49
N SER A 62 -18.52 13.49 5.17
CA SER A 62 -18.08 14.85 4.84
C SER A 62 -16.57 15.05 4.93
N ARG A 63 -15.84 14.20 5.67
CA ARG A 63 -14.37 14.20 5.69
C ARG A 63 -13.78 13.78 4.34
N PHE A 64 -14.49 12.96 3.56
CA PHE A 64 -14.00 12.39 2.31
C PHE A 64 -14.72 12.94 1.06
N VAL A 65 -16.00 13.30 1.19
CA VAL A 65 -16.84 13.74 0.07
C VAL A 65 -17.56 15.04 0.43
N GLY A 66 -17.28 16.10 -0.34
CA GLY A 66 -17.91 17.41 -0.20
C GLY A 66 -19.24 17.54 -0.95
N LYS A 67 -20.02 18.55 -0.60
CA LYS A 67 -21.28 18.89 -1.30
C LYS A 67 -20.97 19.28 -2.75
N GLY A 68 -21.70 18.69 -3.69
CA GLY A 68 -21.52 18.94 -5.13
C GLY A 68 -20.45 18.09 -5.81
N ASN A 69 -19.70 17.27 -5.05
CA ASN A 69 -18.78 16.30 -5.64
C ASN A 69 -19.55 15.31 -6.52
N ARG A 70 -19.07 15.11 -7.74
CA ARG A 70 -19.52 14.01 -8.59
C ARG A 70 -18.75 12.76 -8.16
N VAL A 71 -19.46 11.78 -7.64
CA VAL A 71 -18.88 10.51 -7.19
C VAL A 71 -19.28 9.38 -8.11
N VAL A 72 -18.36 8.44 -8.32
CA VAL A 72 -18.64 7.19 -9.01
C VAL A 72 -18.89 6.12 -7.95
N LEU A 73 -20.04 5.48 -8.00
CA LEU A 73 -20.26 4.27 -7.23
C LEU A 73 -19.64 3.12 -8.00
N LYS A 74 -18.57 2.54 -7.44
CA LYS A 74 -17.97 1.30 -7.95
C LYS A 74 -18.61 0.13 -7.21
N PRO A 75 -19.70 -0.48 -7.72
CA PRO A 75 -20.19 -1.70 -7.13
C PRO A 75 -19.08 -2.76 -7.18
N ASN A 76 -18.91 -3.51 -6.12
CA ASN A 76 -17.94 -4.60 -6.10
C ASN A 76 -18.50 -5.79 -6.90
N MET A 77 -18.32 -5.77 -8.22
CA MET A 77 -18.71 -6.85 -9.15
C MET A 77 -17.47 -7.39 -9.85
N SER A 78 -16.61 -8.10 -9.11
CA SER A 78 -15.38 -8.66 -9.67
C SER A 78 -15.65 -9.90 -10.53
N PHE A 79 -16.08 -11.03 -9.93
CA PHE A 79 -16.22 -12.32 -10.63
C PHE A 79 -17.32 -13.20 -10.01
N ALA A 80 -17.95 -14.05 -10.83
CA ALA A 80 -18.88 -15.07 -10.34
C ALA A 80 -18.15 -16.04 -9.41
N SER A 81 -18.61 -16.12 -8.16
CA SER A 81 -18.06 -16.97 -7.11
C SER A 81 -19.17 -17.36 -6.14
N GLY A 82 -18.98 -18.47 -5.41
CA GLY A 82 -19.94 -18.93 -4.42
C GLY A 82 -20.09 -17.95 -3.24
N PRO A 83 -21.26 -17.92 -2.56
CA PRO A 83 -21.53 -17.03 -1.42
C PRO A 83 -20.51 -17.16 -0.27
N ASP A 84 -19.95 -18.36 -0.09
CA ASP A 84 -18.90 -18.68 0.87
C ASP A 84 -17.64 -17.81 0.72
N ARG A 85 -17.37 -17.31 -0.50
CA ARG A 85 -16.19 -16.48 -0.79
C ARG A 85 -16.39 -14.99 -0.56
N ALA A 86 -17.62 -14.54 -0.25
CA ALA A 86 -17.97 -13.14 0.03
C ALA A 86 -17.32 -12.12 -0.93
N SER A 87 -17.19 -12.48 -2.21
CA SER A 87 -16.42 -11.70 -3.20
C SER A 87 -17.22 -10.54 -3.80
N ASN A 88 -18.53 -10.55 -3.60
CA ASN A 88 -19.46 -9.46 -3.82
C ASN A 88 -19.95 -8.90 -2.48
N THR A 89 -20.69 -7.78 -2.51
CA THR A 89 -21.46 -7.35 -1.33
C THR A 89 -22.26 -8.54 -0.81
N HIS A 90 -22.20 -8.81 0.50
CA HIS A 90 -22.83 -9.98 1.15
C HIS A 90 -24.17 -10.30 0.46
N PRO A 91 -24.24 -11.41 -0.32
CA PRO A 91 -25.46 -11.74 -1.04
C PRO A 91 -26.61 -12.04 -0.09
#